data_AF-A0AB36X6B8-F1
#
_entry.id   AF-A0AB36X6B8-F1
#
_cell.length_a   1.000
_cell.length_b   1.000
_cell.length_c   1.000
_cell.angle_alpha   90.00
_cell.angle_beta   90.00
_cell.angle_gamma   90.00
#
_symmetry.space_group_name_H-M   'P 1'
#
loop_
_entity.id
_entity.type
_entity.pdbx_description
1 polymer ?
#
loop_
_entity_poly.entity_id
_entity_poly.type
_entity_poly.pdbx_seq_one_letter_code
_entity_poly.pdbx_strand_id
1 'polypeptide(L)'
;KVVSRYQGGDNAGHTIHANGEVYKLRLVPSGGLYPHQLSVIGNGVVVNPKSLVGELARLAEQGVTGENLRISDRAHVILPYHIKLDKLQEAAKGADKIGTTNLGIGPAYMDKAGRVGIRMADLLDKEIFEERLKANLKTKNEEFV
;
A
#
# COMPACT_ATOMS: atom_id res chain seq x y z
N LYS A 1 -8.59 -20.30 -10.57
CA LYS A 1 -9.12 -19.70 -9.30
C LYS A 1 -8.49 -18.32 -9.13
N VAL A 2 -9.20 -17.36 -8.53
CA VAL A 2 -8.73 -15.98 -8.31
C VAL A 2 -8.74 -15.69 -6.82
N VAL A 3 -7.67 -15.08 -6.31
CA VAL A 3 -7.57 -14.59 -4.93
C VAL A 3 -7.40 -13.07 -5.00
N SER A 4 -8.24 -12.33 -4.29
CA SER A 4 -8.20 -10.87 -4.34
C SER A 4 -8.19 -10.25 -2.94
N ARG A 5 -7.34 -9.24 -2.76
CA ARG A 5 -7.40 -8.30 -1.64
C ARG A 5 -8.20 -7.09 -2.06
N TYR A 6 -9.23 -6.75 -1.29
CA TYR A 6 -10.18 -5.69 -1.65
C TYR A 6 -10.07 -4.41 -0.79
N GLN A 7 -9.36 -4.43 0.34
CA GLN A 7 -9.18 -3.28 1.24
C GLN A 7 -7.87 -3.37 2.04
N GLY A 8 -7.60 -2.36 2.86
CA GLY A 8 -6.41 -2.26 3.70
C GLY A 8 -5.16 -1.86 2.91
N GLY A 9 -4.00 -2.23 3.42
CA GLY A 9 -2.69 -2.00 2.79
C GLY A 9 -1.64 -2.97 3.36
N ASP A 10 -0.41 -2.49 3.51
CA ASP A 10 0.71 -3.21 4.12
C ASP A 10 0.63 -3.31 5.67
N ASN A 11 -0.46 -2.82 6.25
CA ASN A 11 -0.84 -3.02 7.65
C ASN A 11 -1.45 -4.40 7.93
N ALA A 12 -1.89 -5.12 6.89
CA ALA A 12 -2.22 -6.52 7.02
C ALA A 12 -0.95 -7.38 7.03
N GLY A 13 -1.04 -8.56 7.64
CA GLY A 13 0.04 -9.53 7.66
C GLY A 13 -0.46 -10.94 7.88
N HIS A 14 -0.05 -11.87 7.02
CA HIS A 14 -0.35 -13.30 7.18
C HIS A 14 0.91 -14.13 6.93
N THR A 15 1.21 -15.02 7.85
CA THR A 15 2.26 -16.02 7.71
C THR A 15 1.65 -17.28 7.11
N ILE A 16 2.21 -17.76 6.00
CA ILE A 16 1.75 -18.97 5.31
C ILE A 16 2.86 -20.01 5.34
N HIS A 17 2.52 -21.21 5.81
CA HIS A 17 3.38 -22.38 5.70
C HIS A 17 2.95 -23.16 4.45
N ALA A 18 3.81 -23.22 3.44
CA ALA A 18 3.53 -23.91 2.18
C ALA A 18 4.83 -24.40 1.55
N ASN A 19 4.79 -25.55 0.86
CA ASN A 19 5.95 -26.10 0.14
C ASN A 19 7.22 -26.27 1.00
N GLY A 20 7.06 -26.52 2.31
CA GLY A 20 8.19 -26.61 3.26
C GLY A 20 8.78 -25.27 3.70
N GLU A 21 8.26 -24.16 3.19
CA GLU A 21 8.75 -22.81 3.43
C GLU A 21 7.74 -21.96 4.23
N VAL A 22 8.25 -20.87 4.83
CA VAL A 22 7.43 -19.87 5.54
C VAL A 22 7.44 -18.56 4.78
N TYR A 23 6.25 -18.11 4.38
CA TYR A 23 6.04 -16.87 3.63
C TYR A 23 5.34 -15.82 4.51
N LYS A 24 5.94 -14.64 4.67
CA LYS A 24 5.36 -13.51 5.40
C LYS A 24 4.77 -12.48 4.43
N LEU A 25 3.48 -12.60 4.14
CA LEU A 25 2.79 -11.71 3.19
C LEU A 25 2.20 -10.49 3.89
N ARG A 26 2.25 -9.34 3.20
CA ARG A 26 1.61 -8.08 3.62
C ARG A 26 0.61 -7.59 2.59
N LEU A 27 1.06 -7.17 1.40
CA LEU A 27 0.20 -6.68 0.31
C LEU A 27 -0.16 -7.79 -0.67
N VAL A 28 0.80 -8.63 -1.03
CA VAL A 28 0.59 -9.72 -2.00
C VAL A 28 -0.47 -10.70 -1.46
N PRO A 29 -1.57 -10.96 -2.19
CA PRO A 29 -2.54 -11.97 -1.78
C PRO A 29 -1.92 -13.38 -1.78
N SER A 30 -2.44 -14.28 -0.94
CA SER A 30 -1.91 -15.65 -0.79
C SER A 30 -1.88 -16.47 -2.09
N GLY A 31 -2.76 -16.16 -3.04
CA GLY A 31 -2.74 -16.75 -4.39
C GLY A 31 -1.43 -16.48 -5.16
N GLY A 32 -0.67 -15.44 -4.79
CA GLY A 32 0.62 -15.13 -5.39
C GLY A 32 1.67 -16.24 -5.24
N LEU A 33 1.51 -17.12 -4.25
CA LEU A 33 2.40 -18.27 -4.03
C LEU A 33 2.16 -19.41 -5.05
N TYR A 34 1.08 -19.36 -5.83
CA TYR A 34 0.66 -20.43 -6.73
C TYR A 34 0.56 -19.92 -8.17
N PRO A 35 1.47 -20.30 -9.09
CA PRO A 35 1.52 -19.75 -10.45
C PRO A 35 0.22 -19.88 -11.25
N HIS A 36 -0.57 -20.94 -11.01
CA HIS A 36 -1.84 -21.22 -11.68
C HIS A 36 -3.04 -20.44 -11.11
N GLN A 37 -2.85 -19.58 -10.11
CA GLN A 37 -3.89 -18.77 -9.48
C GLN A 37 -3.64 -17.29 -9.76
N LEU A 38 -4.67 -16.56 -10.18
CA LEU A 38 -4.54 -15.11 -10.35
C LEU A 38 -4.60 -14.43 -8.97
N SER A 39 -3.64 -13.54 -8.71
CA SER A 39 -3.55 -12.78 -7.46
C SER A 39 -3.84 -11.30 -7.74
N VAL A 40 -4.84 -10.72 -7.09
CA VAL A 40 -5.33 -9.37 -7.43
C VAL A 40 -5.31 -8.43 -6.22
N ILE A 41 -4.63 -7.29 -6.35
CA ILE A 41 -4.76 -6.14 -5.45
C ILE A 41 -5.83 -5.20 -6.05
N GLY A 42 -7.01 -5.19 -5.42
CA GLY A 42 -8.17 -4.42 -5.88
C GLY A 42 -8.09 -2.92 -5.60
N ASN A 43 -8.99 -2.15 -6.21
CA ASN A 43 -9.04 -0.68 -6.13
C ASN A 43 -9.36 -0.12 -4.72
N GLY A 44 -9.83 -0.97 -3.80
CA GLY A 44 -10.09 -0.57 -2.43
C GLY A 44 -8.83 -0.58 -1.54
N VAL A 45 -7.71 -1.13 -2.00
CA VAL A 45 -6.43 -1.18 -1.28
C VAL A 45 -5.68 0.16 -1.40
N VAL A 46 -5.01 0.56 -0.32
CA VAL A 46 -3.97 1.61 -0.32
C VAL A 46 -2.61 0.93 -0.39
N VAL A 47 -1.90 1.12 -1.50
CA VAL A 47 -0.67 0.42 -1.86
C VAL A 47 0.52 1.30 -1.52
N ASN A 48 1.42 0.81 -0.67
CA ASN A 48 2.74 1.37 -0.47
C ASN A 48 3.71 0.77 -1.50
N PRO A 49 4.16 1.50 -2.54
CA PRO A 49 5.02 0.94 -3.59
C PRO A 49 6.35 0.44 -3.04
N LYS A 50 6.91 1.13 -2.04
CA LYS A 50 8.17 0.72 -1.40
C LYS A 50 8.01 -0.61 -0.67
N SER A 51 6.91 -0.79 0.06
CA SER A 51 6.62 -2.06 0.74
C SER A 51 6.36 -3.18 -0.28
N LEU A 52 5.58 -2.90 -1.34
CA LEU A 52 5.25 -3.91 -2.34
C LEU A 52 6.50 -4.41 -3.08
N VAL A 53 7.36 -3.50 -3.55
CA VAL A 53 8.61 -3.88 -4.24
C VAL A 53 9.52 -4.68 -3.32
N GLY A 54 9.67 -4.28 -2.05
CA GLY A 54 10.46 -5.04 -1.07
C GLY A 54 9.88 -6.42 -0.78
N GLU A 55 8.54 -6.53 -0.68
CA GLU A 55 7.86 -7.81 -0.51
C GLU A 55 8.08 -8.73 -1.72
N LEU A 56 7.95 -8.22 -2.95
CA LEU A 56 8.19 -8.96 -4.17
C LEU A 56 9.65 -9.42 -4.29
N ALA A 57 10.62 -8.57 -3.94
CA ALA A 57 12.03 -8.94 -3.94
C ALA A 57 12.32 -10.11 -2.98
N ARG A 58 11.81 -10.03 -1.74
CA ARG A 58 11.96 -11.11 -0.75
C ARG A 58 11.27 -12.40 -1.20
N LEU A 59 10.11 -12.30 -1.84
CA LEU A 59 9.38 -13.45 -2.37
C LEU A 59 10.10 -14.10 -3.56
N ALA A 60 10.77 -13.30 -4.40
CA ALA A 60 11.57 -13.80 -5.52
C ALA A 60 12.75 -14.65 -5.05
N GLU A 61 13.40 -14.31 -3.93
CA GLU A 61 14.43 -15.14 -3.28
C GLU A 61 13.92 -16.53 -2.88
N GLN A 62 12.60 -16.66 -2.65
CA GLN A 62 11.92 -17.92 -2.31
C GLN A 62 11.23 -18.57 -3.53
N GLY A 63 11.58 -18.16 -4.75
CA GLY A 63 11.06 -18.74 -6.00
C GLY A 63 9.68 -18.26 -6.44
N VAL A 64 9.13 -17.22 -5.82
CA VAL A 64 7.82 -16.66 -6.19
C VAL A 64 8.02 -15.53 -7.20
N THR A 65 7.58 -15.73 -8.45
CA THR A 65 7.87 -14.81 -9.57
C THR A 65 7.00 -13.56 -9.60
N GLY A 66 5.79 -13.61 -9.03
CA GLY A 66 4.83 -12.51 -9.08
C GLY A 66 4.16 -12.28 -10.44
N GLU A 67 4.41 -13.12 -11.45
CA GLU A 67 3.84 -12.98 -12.81
C GLU A 67 2.30 -13.06 -12.85
N ASN A 68 1.71 -13.73 -11.86
CA ASN A 68 0.27 -13.86 -11.67
C ASN A 68 -0.35 -12.70 -10.86
N LEU A 69 0.45 -11.71 -10.42
CA LEU A 69 -0.03 -10.55 -9.69
C LEU A 69 -0.64 -9.52 -10.63
N ARG A 70 -1.79 -8.98 -10.26
CA ARG A 70 -2.45 -7.84 -10.92
C ARG A 70 -2.75 -6.78 -9.88
N ILE A 71 -2.44 -5.53 -10.20
CA ILE A 71 -2.67 -4.39 -9.33
C ILE A 71 -3.65 -3.47 -10.03
N SER A 72 -4.71 -3.08 -9.34
CA SER A 72 -5.67 -2.13 -9.90
C SER A 72 -5.01 -0.77 -10.12
N ASP A 73 -5.17 -0.25 -11.33
CA ASP A 73 -4.87 1.13 -11.73
C ASP A 73 -5.56 2.18 -10.83
N ARG A 74 -6.68 1.84 -10.18
CA ARG A 74 -7.48 2.69 -9.30
C ARG A 74 -7.13 2.55 -7.81
N ALA A 75 -6.24 1.64 -7.43
CA ALA A 75 -5.74 1.56 -6.06
C ALA A 75 -4.99 2.86 -5.70
N HIS A 76 -5.14 3.34 -4.47
CA HIS A 76 -4.49 4.57 -4.03
C HIS A 76 -3.07 4.30 -3.55
N VAL A 77 -2.19 5.30 -3.63
CA VAL A 77 -0.77 5.18 -3.31
C VAL A 77 -0.48 5.76 -1.93
N ILE A 78 0.19 4.99 -1.09
CA ILE A 78 0.79 5.48 0.15
C ILE A 78 2.14 6.13 -0.20
N LEU A 79 2.31 7.38 0.21
CA LEU A 79 3.52 8.18 0.01
C LEU A 79 4.14 8.56 1.37
N PRO A 80 5.41 9.01 1.40
CA PRO A 80 6.11 9.28 2.67
C PRO A 80 5.39 10.27 3.60
N TYR A 81 4.69 11.26 3.05
CA TYR A 81 3.93 12.23 3.85
C TYR A 81 2.74 11.57 4.59
N HIS A 82 2.11 10.53 4.04
CA HIS A 82 1.07 9.79 4.75
C HIS A 82 1.61 9.12 6.02
N ILE A 83 2.80 8.50 5.92
CA ILE A 83 3.46 7.85 7.06
C ILE A 83 3.83 8.89 8.13
N LYS A 84 4.34 10.05 7.71
CA LYS A 84 4.65 11.16 8.62
C LYS A 84 3.39 11.68 9.31
N LEU A 85 2.32 11.92 8.55
CA LEU A 85 1.05 12.42 9.08
C LEU A 85 0.41 11.44 10.07
N ASP A 86 0.42 10.13 9.79
CA ASP A 86 -0.09 9.08 10.68
C ASP A 86 0.58 9.15 12.07
N LYS A 87 1.92 9.24 12.08
CA LYS A 87 2.71 9.37 13.31
C LYS A 87 2.42 10.66 14.08
N LEU A 88 2.30 11.79 13.36
CA LEU A 88 1.99 13.08 13.98
C LEU A 88 0.59 13.08 14.59
N GLN A 89 -0.40 12.53 13.90
CA GLN A 89 -1.78 12.43 14.39
C GLN A 89 -1.88 11.52 15.61
N GLU A 90 -1.17 10.39 15.63
CA GLU A 90 -1.08 9.52 16.81
C GLU A 90 -0.41 10.23 18.00
N ALA A 91 0.67 10.97 17.76
CA ALA A 91 1.35 11.73 18.81
C ALA A 91 0.46 12.85 19.37
N ALA A 92 -0.25 13.58 18.50
CA ALA A 92 -1.13 14.68 18.87
C ALA A 92 -2.31 14.24 19.74
N LYS A 93 -2.78 12.98 19.59
CA LYS A 93 -3.83 12.40 20.44
C LYS A 93 -3.34 12.00 21.84
N GLY A 94 -2.03 11.94 22.08
CA GLY A 94 -1.47 11.61 23.39
C GLY A 94 -2.00 10.30 23.96
N ALA A 95 -2.71 10.38 25.08
CA ALA A 95 -3.34 9.22 25.73
C ALA A 95 -4.48 8.59 24.90
N ASP A 96 -5.14 9.38 24.05
CA ASP A 96 -6.28 8.96 23.22
C ASP A 96 -5.86 8.46 21.83
N LYS A 97 -4.58 8.11 21.65
CA LYS A 97 -4.08 7.54 20.40
C LYS A 97 -4.81 6.23 20.07
N ILE A 98 -4.98 5.97 18.77
CA ILE A 98 -5.70 4.79 18.30
C ILE A 98 -4.82 3.52 18.42
N GLY A 99 -3.50 3.66 18.29
CA GLY A 99 -2.59 2.54 18.13
C GLY A 99 -2.47 2.11 16.67
N THR A 100 -2.31 3.07 15.75
CA THR A 100 -2.20 2.73 14.31
C THR A 100 -0.92 1.95 14.01
N THR A 101 -0.87 1.28 12.86
CA THR A 101 0.35 0.62 12.40
C THR A 101 1.45 1.61 12.00
N ASN A 102 1.18 2.92 11.99
CA ASN A 102 2.11 3.98 11.57
C ASN A 102 2.66 3.78 10.15
N LEU A 103 1.82 3.22 9.26
CA LEU A 103 2.14 2.94 7.85
C LEU A 103 1.41 3.89 6.89
N GLY A 104 0.67 4.88 7.38
CA GLY A 104 0.00 5.87 6.54
C GLY A 104 -1.33 5.39 5.95
N ILE A 105 -1.93 4.33 6.50
CA ILE A 105 -3.19 3.74 6.01
C ILE A 105 -4.33 4.74 6.14
N GLY A 106 -4.52 5.31 7.33
CA GLY A 106 -5.55 6.30 7.61
C GLY A 106 -5.40 7.52 6.71
N PRO A 107 -4.24 8.20 6.72
CA PRO A 107 -3.97 9.32 5.82
C PRO A 107 -4.20 9.06 4.34
N ALA A 108 -3.79 7.91 3.80
CA ALA A 108 -4.04 7.59 2.39
C ALA A 108 -5.54 7.42 2.09
N TYR A 109 -6.32 6.84 3.02
CA TYR A 109 -7.78 6.78 2.88
C TYR A 109 -8.45 8.14 3.06
N MET A 110 -7.90 9.04 3.89
CA MET A 110 -8.38 10.42 3.98
C MET A 110 -8.19 11.17 2.66
N ASP A 111 -7.00 11.08 2.04
CA ASP A 111 -6.74 11.71 0.74
C ASP A 111 -7.63 11.12 -0.37
N LYS A 112 -7.92 9.81 -0.31
CA LYS A 112 -8.93 9.16 -1.18
C LYS A 112 -10.32 9.78 -1.01
N ALA A 113 -10.79 9.89 0.23
CA ALA A 113 -12.10 10.50 0.53
C ALA A 113 -12.14 12.00 0.17
N GLY A 114 -11.02 12.70 0.36
CA GLY A 114 -10.81 14.09 -0.03
C GLY A 114 -10.71 14.30 -1.55
N ARG A 115 -10.61 13.22 -2.34
CA ARG A 115 -10.46 13.24 -3.81
C ARG A 115 -9.17 13.92 -4.27
N VAL A 116 -8.15 13.92 -3.42
CA VAL A 116 -6.80 14.47 -3.69
C VAL A 116 -5.72 13.38 -3.76
N GLY A 117 -6.08 12.14 -3.45
CA GLY A 117 -5.15 11.01 -3.47
C GLY A 117 -4.59 10.70 -4.86
N ILE A 118 -3.32 10.29 -4.89
CA ILE A 118 -2.64 9.77 -6.07
C ILE A 118 -2.95 8.27 -6.19
N ARG A 119 -3.35 7.81 -7.37
CA ARG A 119 -3.63 6.40 -7.66
C ARG A 119 -2.50 5.75 -8.44
N MET A 120 -2.52 4.43 -8.56
CA MET A 120 -1.51 3.67 -9.32
C MET A 120 -1.42 4.12 -10.79
N ALA A 121 -2.54 4.42 -11.44
CA ALA A 121 -2.53 4.98 -12.80
C ALA A 121 -1.78 6.32 -12.86
N ASP A 122 -2.03 7.19 -11.87
CA ASP A 122 -1.41 8.51 -11.81
C ASP A 122 0.09 8.40 -11.49
N LEU A 123 0.51 7.42 -10.68
CA LEU A 123 1.92 7.15 -10.35
C LEU A 123 2.74 6.66 -11.56
N LEU A 124 2.10 5.97 -12.50
CA LEU A 124 2.76 5.44 -13.70
C LEU A 124 2.88 6.48 -14.83
N ASP A 125 2.18 7.62 -14.71
CA ASP A 125 2.28 8.76 -15.62
C ASP A 125 3.15 9.85 -14.96
N LYS A 126 4.30 10.14 -15.57
CA LYS A 126 5.31 10.99 -14.96
C LYS A 126 4.81 12.42 -14.77
N GLU A 127 4.18 12.98 -15.80
CA GLU A 127 3.69 14.35 -15.82
C GLU A 127 2.53 14.53 -14.83
N ILE A 128 1.54 13.61 -14.84
CA ILE A 128 0.40 13.64 -13.91
C ILE A 128 0.88 13.44 -12.47
N PHE A 129 1.81 12.50 -12.24
CA PHE A 129 2.36 12.27 -10.90
C PHE A 129 3.04 13.53 -10.35
N GLU A 130 3.89 14.16 -11.16
CA GLU A 130 4.63 15.36 -10.73
C GLU A 130 3.68 16.52 -10.39
N GLU A 131 2.68 16.77 -11.24
CA GLU A 131 1.67 17.80 -11.02
C GLU A 131 0.92 17.58 -9.69
N ARG A 132 0.36 16.38 -9.50
CA ARG A 132 -0.42 16.05 -8.30
C ARG A 132 0.44 16.01 -7.05
N LEU A 133 1.67 15.52 -7.15
CA LEU A 133 2.59 15.49 -6.01
C LEU A 133 2.93 16.90 -5.55
N LYS A 134 3.18 17.84 -6.47
CA LYS A 134 3.42 19.26 -6.13
C LYS A 134 2.20 19.87 -5.43
N ALA A 135 1.00 19.64 -5.97
CA ALA A 135 -0.23 20.14 -5.37
C ALA A 135 -0.44 19.60 -3.95
N ASN A 136 -0.30 18.28 -3.76
CA ASN A 136 -0.47 17.65 -2.45
C ASN A 136 0.61 18.12 -1.46
N LEU A 137 1.88 18.20 -1.88
CA LEU A 137 2.96 18.63 -0.99
C LEU A 137 2.80 20.08 -0.54
N LYS A 138 2.26 20.98 -1.36
CA LYS A 138 1.96 22.35 -0.94
C LYS A 138 1.05 22.34 0.29
N THR A 139 -0.10 21.68 0.21
CA THR A 139 -1.07 21.60 1.31
C THR A 139 -0.55 20.80 2.50
N LYS A 140 0.10 19.64 2.27
CA LYS A 140 0.60 18.80 3.37
C LYS A 140 1.77 19.44 4.12
N ASN A 141 2.60 20.23 3.45
CA ASN A 141 3.68 20.94 4.12
C ASN A 141 3.13 22.05 5.02
N GLU A 142 2.09 22.77 4.60
CA GLU A 142 1.39 23.74 5.46
C GLU A 142 0.75 23.07 6.69
N GLU A 143 0.30 21.82 6.58
CA GLU A 143 -0.24 21.02 7.70
C GLU A 143 0.85 20.52 8.67
N PHE A 144 2.12 20.47 8.24
CA PHE A 144 3.24 19.96 9.04
C PHE A 144 4.04 21.03 9.78
N VAL A 145 3.79 22.32 9.51
CA VAL A 145 4.40 23.45 10.22
C VAL A 145 3.54 23.81 11.42
#